data_AF-A0A7C6XG32-F1
#
_entry.id   AF-A0A7C6XG32-F1
#
_cell.length_a   1.000
_cell.length_b   1.000
_cell.length_c   1.000
_cell.angle_alpha   90.00
_cell.angle_beta   90.00
_cell.angle_gamma   90.00
#
_symmetry.space_group_name_H-M   'P 1'
#
loop_
_entity.id
_entity.type
_entity.pdbx_description
1 polymer ?
#
loop_
_entity_poly.entity_id
_entity_poly.type
_entity_poly.pdbx_seq_one_letter_code
_entity_poly.pdbx_strand_id
1 'polypeptide(L)'
;MRRPLQFGALLWLAAARTGLATPSTAPLEGALALPTQMVPTGESVQVALPALPARPGKVLVLRFQAFCRNQTEAGCNYNATLMINDSPIGRFTTAGEERLLGREPSFELRKSSAGSFPALSSTALMLMFAPDAVSANAMATDGQGATFCLEIGDLARGVDGNVLTLRNNLKRPLASGGGEVVVERLEVGWLDRAALPAPKSEVPPRGAIADAVAAGGMRLCQAKGGGFAIQCEGVEVRVETTLEMRPELPSILVADDAPSGDAPRREIERWGPAGYRMTATWPGLTLVRTLELRDGLTWWRERWTNTGQETRGVPFRHRVFLQDEAARFWIGGSPENAGLASGAQNPTLFLESRARPGQGLGIVAESDWLRLLMSLRARAGVGEIYSEVLALAPGSSIDFTLTLSPARDQGGYWSFINALRRRWGCNGVTMERPVFWGYARASGEGTPEARAARALGHLGPITVVLGPWQRLEPDARVVAAGKYPRLPEGAPRAPGACPDFDVEAFLSR
;
A
#
# COMPACT_ATOMS: atom_id res chain seq x y z
N MET A 1 -77.76 9.82 8.50
CA MET A 1 -77.76 8.52 7.81
C MET A 1 -76.44 8.36 7.05
N ARG A 2 -75.85 7.16 7.11
CA ARG A 2 -74.68 6.63 6.35
C ARG A 2 -73.27 6.79 6.96
N ARG A 3 -72.90 5.70 7.66
CA ARG A 3 -71.64 4.90 7.70
C ARG A 3 -70.26 5.59 7.71
N PRO A 4 -69.35 5.18 8.61
CA PRO A 4 -67.91 5.31 8.42
C PRO A 4 -67.36 4.14 7.58
N LEU A 5 -66.41 4.43 6.69
CA LEU A 5 -65.67 3.45 5.90
C LEU A 5 -64.30 3.20 6.55
N GLN A 6 -64.04 1.93 6.86
CA GLN A 6 -62.71 1.38 7.12
C GLN A 6 -61.92 1.28 5.82
N PHE A 7 -60.61 1.52 5.88
CA PHE A 7 -59.50 0.64 5.47
C PHE A 7 -58.25 1.47 5.12
N GLY A 8 -57.13 1.07 5.70
CA GLY A 8 -55.80 1.63 5.44
C GLY A 8 -54.78 1.00 6.36
N ALA A 9 -54.58 -0.32 6.23
CA ALA A 9 -53.53 -1.05 6.92
C ALA A 9 -52.15 -0.50 6.51
N LEU A 10 -51.44 0.13 7.46
CA LEU A 10 -50.02 0.41 7.32
C LEU A 10 -49.27 -0.93 7.36
N LEU A 11 -48.80 -1.39 6.21
CA LEU A 11 -47.71 -2.35 6.13
C LEU A 11 -46.44 -1.65 6.62
N TRP A 12 -46.05 -1.89 7.86
CA TRP A 12 -44.69 -1.70 8.32
C TRP A 12 -43.83 -2.79 7.71
N LEU A 13 -43.19 -2.50 6.58
CA LEU A 13 -41.99 -3.23 6.16
C LEU A 13 -40.90 -2.90 7.19
N ALA A 14 -40.79 -3.76 8.20
CA ALA A 14 -39.59 -3.84 9.01
C ALA A 14 -38.44 -4.20 8.06
N ALA A 15 -37.66 -3.20 7.67
CA ALA A 15 -36.35 -3.41 7.10
C ALA A 15 -35.52 -4.11 8.18
N ALA A 16 -35.52 -5.44 8.15
CA ALA A 16 -34.54 -6.22 8.87
C ALA A 16 -33.18 -5.71 8.41
N ARG A 17 -32.46 -5.02 9.30
CA ARG A 17 -31.03 -4.83 9.16
C ARG A 17 -30.41 -6.21 9.26
N THR A 18 -30.39 -6.95 8.15
CA THR A 18 -29.46 -8.05 7.98
C THR A 18 -28.08 -7.43 8.08
N GLY A 19 -27.49 -7.47 9.28
CA GLY A 19 -26.08 -7.11 9.45
C GLY A 19 -25.29 -7.93 8.45
N LEU A 20 -24.56 -7.28 7.55
CA LEU A 20 -23.67 -7.98 6.63
C LEU A 20 -22.77 -8.90 7.45
N ALA A 21 -22.64 -10.15 7.01
CA ALA A 21 -21.78 -11.12 7.66
C ALA A 21 -20.36 -10.57 7.71
N THR A 22 -19.70 -10.70 8.86
CA THR A 22 -18.26 -10.43 8.98
C THR A 22 -17.49 -11.56 8.29
N PRO A 23 -16.20 -11.35 7.92
CA PRO A 23 -15.36 -12.43 7.41
C PRO A 23 -15.33 -13.67 8.31
N SER A 24 -15.45 -13.45 9.63
CA SER A 24 -15.52 -14.50 10.66
C SER A 24 -16.84 -15.27 10.72
N THR A 25 -17.93 -14.78 10.10
CA THR A 25 -19.28 -15.34 10.25
C THR A 25 -19.94 -15.74 8.94
N ALA A 26 -19.40 -15.33 7.78
CA ALA A 26 -19.94 -15.72 6.48
C ALA A 26 -19.95 -17.25 6.32
N PRO A 27 -21.06 -17.88 5.90
CA PRO A 27 -21.13 -19.34 5.83
C PRO A 27 -20.13 -19.87 4.79
N LEU A 28 -19.39 -20.92 5.17
CA LEU A 28 -18.55 -21.68 4.26
C LEU A 28 -19.30 -22.93 3.83
N GLU A 29 -19.44 -23.11 2.53
CA GLU A 29 -19.93 -24.36 1.96
C GLU A 29 -18.87 -25.44 2.14
N GLY A 30 -19.26 -26.66 2.52
CA GLY A 30 -18.32 -27.77 2.72
C GLY A 30 -17.22 -27.49 3.75
N ALA A 31 -17.53 -26.69 4.78
CA ALA A 31 -16.56 -26.30 5.81
C ALA A 31 -15.96 -27.53 6.51
N LEU A 32 -14.64 -27.65 6.46
CA LEU A 32 -13.87 -28.58 7.25
C LEU A 32 -13.23 -27.81 8.41
N ALA A 33 -13.74 -28.03 9.62
CA ALA A 33 -13.12 -27.54 10.84
C ALA A 33 -11.90 -28.37 11.21
N LEU A 34 -10.81 -27.70 11.56
CA LEU A 34 -9.54 -28.29 11.95
C LEU A 34 -9.27 -27.99 13.43
N PRO A 35 -8.53 -28.87 14.13
CA PRO A 35 -8.21 -28.65 15.54
C PRO A 35 -7.41 -27.36 15.75
N THR A 36 -7.56 -26.75 16.92
CA THR A 36 -6.67 -25.66 17.36
C THR A 36 -5.22 -26.12 17.31
N GLN A 37 -4.36 -25.26 16.77
CA GLN A 37 -2.93 -25.50 16.66
C GLN A 37 -2.18 -24.57 17.61
N MET A 38 -1.20 -25.13 18.32
CA MET A 38 -0.24 -24.36 19.11
C MET A 38 1.14 -24.63 18.54
N VAL A 39 1.78 -23.60 18.00
CA VAL A 39 3.07 -23.70 17.34
C VAL A 39 4.14 -23.10 18.24
N PRO A 40 5.01 -23.93 18.84
CA PRO A 40 6.13 -23.43 19.65
C PRO A 40 7.02 -22.48 18.86
N THR A 41 7.74 -21.64 19.58
CA THR A 41 8.71 -20.70 19.01
C THR A 41 9.70 -21.41 18.09
N GLY A 42 9.87 -20.89 16.87
CA GLY A 42 10.83 -21.39 15.88
C GLY A 42 10.39 -22.68 15.17
N GLU A 43 9.29 -23.30 15.61
CA GLU A 43 8.80 -24.57 15.10
C GLU A 43 7.74 -24.40 14.01
N SER A 44 7.36 -25.52 13.42
CA SER A 44 6.23 -25.63 12.50
C SER A 44 5.38 -26.86 12.78
N VAL A 45 4.09 -26.75 12.50
CA VAL A 45 3.15 -27.88 12.50
C VAL A 45 2.54 -28.06 11.12
N GLN A 46 2.25 -29.31 10.76
CA GLN A 46 1.61 -29.66 9.50
C GLN A 46 0.23 -30.24 9.76
N VAL A 47 -0.75 -29.80 8.98
CA VAL A 47 -2.14 -30.26 9.04
C VAL A 47 -2.49 -30.82 7.67
N ALA A 48 -2.86 -32.10 7.62
CA ALA A 48 -3.35 -32.73 6.41
C ALA A 48 -4.75 -32.19 6.07
N LEU A 49 -4.94 -31.89 4.79
CA LEU A 49 -6.19 -31.40 4.22
C LEU A 49 -6.61 -32.35 3.09
N PRO A 50 -7.92 -32.50 2.83
CA PRO A 50 -8.40 -33.31 1.72
C PRO A 50 -8.10 -32.62 0.37
N ALA A 51 -8.53 -33.27 -0.71
CA ALA A 51 -8.65 -32.61 -2.01
C ALA A 51 -9.68 -31.47 -1.94
N LEU A 52 -9.34 -30.33 -2.54
CA LEU A 52 -10.14 -29.10 -2.49
C LEU A 52 -10.44 -28.60 -3.91
N PRO A 53 -11.33 -29.29 -4.66
CA PRO A 53 -11.63 -28.92 -6.05
C PRO A 53 -12.29 -27.53 -6.13
N ALA A 54 -12.02 -26.80 -7.22
CA ALA A 54 -12.68 -25.54 -7.50
C ALA A 54 -14.20 -25.73 -7.64
N ARG A 55 -14.99 -24.74 -7.16
CA ARG A 55 -16.45 -24.73 -7.31
C ARG A 55 -16.87 -23.49 -8.09
N PRO A 56 -17.75 -23.62 -9.11
CA PRO A 56 -18.24 -22.47 -9.87
C PRO A 56 -18.84 -21.39 -8.97
N GLY A 57 -18.45 -20.13 -9.19
CA GLY A 57 -18.97 -18.97 -8.46
C GLY A 57 -18.52 -18.86 -6.99
N LYS A 58 -17.60 -19.71 -6.52
CA LYS A 58 -17.08 -19.68 -5.15
C LYS A 58 -15.57 -19.54 -5.14
N VAL A 59 -15.04 -18.97 -4.05
CA VAL A 59 -13.61 -18.94 -3.77
C VAL A 59 -13.27 -19.92 -2.65
N LEU A 60 -12.17 -20.66 -2.79
CA LEU A 60 -11.67 -21.53 -1.72
C LEU A 60 -10.94 -20.66 -0.69
N VAL A 61 -11.30 -20.79 0.59
CA VAL A 61 -10.75 -19.96 1.66
C VAL A 61 -10.23 -20.77 2.84
N LEU A 62 -9.20 -20.22 3.50
CA LEU A 62 -8.73 -20.60 4.82
C LEU A 62 -9.14 -19.53 5.81
N ARG A 63 -9.99 -19.87 6.77
CA ARG A 63 -10.48 -18.97 7.82
C ARG A 63 -9.97 -19.41 9.18
N PHE A 64 -9.50 -18.46 9.99
CA PHE A 64 -9.00 -18.75 11.33
C PHE A 64 -8.87 -17.49 12.19
N GLN A 65 -8.61 -17.71 13.47
CA GLN A 65 -8.11 -16.70 14.39
C GLN A 65 -6.67 -17.04 14.80
N ALA A 66 -5.75 -16.09 14.72
CA ALA A 66 -4.36 -16.28 15.10
C ALA A 66 -3.82 -15.13 15.95
N PHE A 67 -3.02 -15.49 16.96
CA PHE A 67 -2.32 -14.54 17.82
C PHE A 67 -1.04 -15.18 18.37
N CYS A 68 -0.11 -14.35 18.82
CA CYS A 68 1.07 -14.80 19.55
C CYS A 68 0.75 -14.73 21.05
N ARG A 69 0.74 -15.87 21.74
CA ARG A 69 0.34 -15.96 23.14
C ARG A 69 1.27 -15.12 24.02
N ASN A 70 0.70 -14.17 24.74
CA ASN A 70 1.37 -13.39 25.76
C ASN A 70 0.41 -13.17 26.94
N GLN A 71 0.94 -12.95 28.15
CA GLN A 71 0.09 -12.77 29.34
C GLN A 71 -0.81 -11.53 29.25
N THR A 72 -0.34 -10.50 28.54
CA THR A 72 -1.05 -9.22 28.36
C THR A 72 -0.97 -8.74 26.91
N GLU A 73 -1.79 -7.76 26.55
CA GLU A 73 -1.70 -7.06 25.26
C GLU A 73 -0.31 -6.41 25.11
N ALA A 74 0.46 -6.76 24.07
CA ALA A 74 1.82 -6.26 23.89
C ALA A 74 2.21 -5.97 22.42
N GLY A 75 1.38 -5.17 21.74
CA GLY A 75 1.64 -4.77 20.35
C GLY A 75 1.50 -5.92 19.35
N CYS A 76 2.18 -5.83 18.21
CA CYS A 76 2.11 -6.82 17.13
C CYS A 76 3.45 -6.98 16.41
N ASN A 77 3.67 -8.15 15.80
CA ASN A 77 4.81 -8.39 14.91
C ASN A 77 4.51 -9.53 13.91
N TYR A 78 5.34 -9.66 12.86
CA TYR A 78 5.21 -10.67 11.81
C TYR A 78 5.66 -12.07 12.26
N ASN A 79 4.93 -12.65 13.22
CA ASN A 79 5.34 -13.84 13.96
C ASN A 79 4.90 -15.17 13.35
N ALA A 80 4.12 -15.18 12.26
CA ALA A 80 3.69 -16.43 11.64
C ALA A 80 3.90 -16.45 10.13
N THR A 81 4.15 -17.65 9.59
CA THR A 81 4.15 -17.94 8.15
C THR A 81 3.19 -19.10 7.90
N LEU A 82 2.40 -19.01 6.85
CA LEU A 82 1.50 -20.08 6.41
C LEU A 82 1.94 -20.59 5.04
N MET A 83 1.82 -21.88 4.80
CA MET A 83 2.11 -22.49 3.50
C MET A 83 1.06 -23.55 3.16
N ILE A 84 0.70 -23.65 1.87
CA ILE A 84 -0.09 -24.75 1.32
C ILE A 84 0.79 -25.47 0.32
N ASN A 85 1.01 -26.78 0.50
CA ASN A 85 1.85 -27.60 -0.39
C ASN A 85 3.24 -26.96 -0.64
N ASP A 86 3.91 -26.56 0.46
CA ASP A 86 5.20 -25.86 0.47
C ASP A 86 5.24 -24.50 -0.22
N SER A 87 4.09 -24.02 -0.72
CA SER A 87 3.96 -22.69 -1.31
C SER A 87 3.51 -21.70 -0.24
N PRO A 88 4.30 -20.63 0.03
CA PRO A 88 3.96 -19.68 1.07
C PRO A 88 2.75 -18.83 0.68
N ILE A 89 1.88 -18.58 1.66
CA ILE A 89 0.72 -17.73 1.51
C ILE A 89 1.17 -16.27 1.63
N GLY A 90 1.21 -15.57 0.49
CA GLY A 90 1.51 -14.14 0.43
C GLY A 90 0.27 -13.24 0.46
N ARG A 91 0.49 -11.92 0.44
CA ARG A 91 -0.59 -10.91 0.41
C ARG A 91 -1.49 -11.03 -0.81
N PHE A 92 -0.94 -11.37 -1.98
CA PHE A 92 -1.67 -11.43 -3.23
C PHE A 92 -1.86 -12.86 -3.75
N THR A 93 -2.92 -13.08 -4.52
CA THR A 93 -3.12 -14.26 -5.37
C THR A 93 -2.20 -14.21 -6.59
N THR A 94 -2.08 -15.31 -7.33
CA THR A 94 -1.41 -15.33 -8.64
C THR A 94 -2.02 -14.35 -9.65
N ALA A 95 -3.30 -13.99 -9.49
CA ALA A 95 -3.99 -12.97 -10.27
C ALA A 95 -3.72 -11.52 -9.79
N GLY A 96 -2.94 -11.33 -8.71
CA GLY A 96 -2.62 -10.03 -8.15
C GLY A 96 -3.74 -9.41 -7.30
N GLU A 97 -4.73 -10.21 -6.86
CA GLU A 97 -5.80 -9.73 -5.98
C GLU A 97 -5.43 -9.90 -4.51
N GLU A 98 -5.98 -9.04 -3.65
CA GLU A 98 -5.83 -9.16 -2.20
C GLU A 98 -6.37 -10.50 -1.73
N ARG A 99 -5.53 -11.23 -1.00
CA ARG A 99 -5.86 -12.55 -0.47
C ARG A 99 -6.71 -12.46 0.79
N LEU A 100 -6.51 -11.41 1.59
CA LEU A 100 -7.32 -11.15 2.77
C LEU A 100 -8.70 -10.64 2.35
N LEU A 101 -9.74 -11.39 2.70
CA LEU A 101 -11.10 -11.12 2.27
C LEU A 101 -11.96 -10.44 3.34
N GLY A 102 -12.84 -9.54 2.89
CA GLY A 102 -13.90 -8.91 3.68
C GLY A 102 -13.44 -7.92 4.76
N ARG A 103 -12.19 -7.46 4.68
CA ARG A 103 -11.63 -6.33 5.44
C ARG A 103 -10.48 -5.67 4.68
N GLU A 104 -10.04 -4.51 5.14
CA GLU A 104 -8.85 -3.84 4.61
C GLU A 104 -7.59 -4.70 4.85
N PRO A 105 -6.59 -4.66 3.93
CA PRO A 105 -5.35 -5.43 4.04
C PRO A 105 -4.41 -4.93 5.14
N SER A 106 -4.74 -3.80 5.76
CA SER A 106 -4.00 -3.20 6.87
C SER A 106 -4.96 -2.79 8.00
N PHE A 107 -4.44 -2.69 9.22
CA PHE A 107 -5.19 -2.25 10.40
C PHE A 107 -4.41 -1.21 11.20
N GLU A 108 -5.07 -0.53 12.13
CA GLU A 108 -4.45 0.36 13.10
C GLU A 108 -4.67 -0.20 14.51
N LEU A 109 -3.74 0.09 15.42
CA LEU A 109 -3.88 -0.29 16.83
C LEU A 109 -4.67 0.80 17.58
N ARG A 110 -5.65 0.42 18.41
CA ARG A 110 -6.48 1.39 19.16
C ARG A 110 -5.69 2.30 20.10
N LYS A 111 -4.62 1.77 20.70
CA LYS A 111 -3.81 2.44 21.72
C LYS A 111 -2.49 3.00 21.19
N SER A 112 -2.28 3.04 19.88
CA SER A 112 -1.00 3.48 19.28
C SER A 112 -1.20 4.53 18.20
N SER A 113 -0.30 5.50 18.14
CA SER A 113 -0.17 6.46 17.04
C SER A 113 0.77 5.98 15.92
N ALA A 114 1.30 4.75 16.01
CA ALA A 114 2.34 4.22 15.13
C ALA A 114 1.89 3.92 13.67
N GLY A 115 0.71 4.39 13.27
CA GLY A 115 0.19 4.28 11.92
C GLY A 115 -0.47 2.94 11.59
N SER A 116 -0.55 2.63 10.30
CA SER A 116 -1.22 1.46 9.75
C SER A 116 -0.23 0.31 9.53
N PHE A 117 -0.65 -0.90 9.90
CA PHE A 117 0.14 -2.13 9.80
C PHE A 117 -0.51 -3.09 8.79
N PRO A 118 0.22 -3.54 7.76
CA PRO A 118 -0.25 -4.62 6.89
C PRO A 118 -0.52 -5.89 7.70
N ALA A 119 -1.66 -6.55 7.45
CA ALA A 119 -1.97 -7.85 8.04
C ALA A 119 -1.04 -8.95 7.50
N LEU A 120 -0.64 -8.81 6.23
CA LEU A 120 0.37 -9.65 5.58
C LEU A 120 1.46 -8.76 4.96
N SER A 121 2.72 -9.11 5.20
CA SER A 121 3.88 -8.51 4.53
C SER A 121 4.73 -9.62 3.94
N SER A 122 4.92 -9.60 2.63
CA SER A 122 5.44 -10.73 1.86
C SER A 122 4.64 -12.00 2.19
N THR A 123 5.21 -12.90 2.99
CA THR A 123 4.64 -14.21 3.36
C THR A 123 4.37 -14.33 4.86
N ALA A 124 4.60 -13.26 5.63
CA ALA A 124 4.49 -13.27 7.07
C ALA A 124 3.21 -12.56 7.52
N LEU A 125 2.53 -13.14 8.49
CA LEU A 125 1.31 -12.63 9.10
C LEU A 125 1.67 -11.78 10.32
N MET A 126 1.09 -10.59 10.37
CA MET A 126 1.14 -9.72 11.53
C MET A 126 0.21 -10.28 12.61
N LEU A 127 0.76 -10.75 13.71
CA LEU A 127 0.00 -11.28 14.84
C LEU A 127 0.13 -10.36 16.05
N MET A 128 -0.98 -10.18 16.76
CA MET A 128 -1.01 -9.50 18.05
C MET A 128 -0.38 -10.37 19.13
N PHE A 129 0.35 -9.74 20.05
CA PHE A 129 0.72 -10.38 21.31
C PHE A 129 -0.41 -10.20 22.31
N ALA A 130 -1.11 -11.28 22.65
CA ALA A 130 -2.32 -11.24 23.46
C ALA A 130 -2.57 -12.57 24.21
N PRO A 131 -3.39 -12.56 25.28
CA PRO A 131 -3.75 -13.79 25.99
C PRO A 131 -4.68 -14.69 25.18
N ASP A 132 -5.56 -14.10 24.37
CA ASP A 132 -6.55 -14.80 23.56
C ASP A 132 -6.93 -13.99 22.30
N ALA A 133 -7.73 -14.60 21.42
CA ALA A 133 -8.20 -13.98 20.19
C ALA A 133 -9.16 -12.79 20.43
N VAL A 134 -9.89 -12.76 21.55
CA VAL A 134 -10.82 -11.65 21.87
C VAL A 134 -10.01 -10.40 22.19
N SER A 135 -9.02 -10.49 23.06
CA SER A 135 -8.07 -9.41 23.35
C SER A 135 -7.32 -8.97 22.10
N ALA A 136 -6.78 -9.91 21.32
CA ALA A 136 -6.10 -9.58 20.06
C ALA A 136 -7.01 -8.84 19.09
N ASN A 137 -8.28 -9.24 18.95
CA ASN A 137 -9.25 -8.53 18.13
C ASN A 137 -9.53 -7.11 18.65
N ALA A 138 -9.69 -6.95 19.96
CA ALA A 138 -9.93 -5.65 20.60
C ALA A 138 -8.76 -4.66 20.44
N MET A 139 -7.53 -5.15 20.24
CA MET A 139 -6.37 -4.29 20.00
C MET A 139 -6.43 -3.53 18.67
N ALA A 140 -7.13 -4.04 17.66
CA ALA A 140 -7.29 -3.39 16.35
C ALA A 140 -8.51 -2.46 16.31
N THR A 141 -8.40 -1.35 15.57
CA THR A 141 -9.50 -0.37 15.40
C THR A 141 -10.71 -0.97 14.70
N ASP A 142 -10.50 -1.91 13.78
CA ASP A 142 -11.57 -2.65 13.09
C ASP A 142 -12.11 -3.86 13.87
N GLY A 143 -11.58 -4.14 15.06
CA GLY A 143 -12.00 -5.25 15.90
C GLY A 143 -11.61 -6.63 15.36
N GLN A 144 -10.66 -6.71 14.43
CA GLN A 144 -10.29 -7.96 13.73
C GLN A 144 -8.81 -8.32 13.88
N GLY A 145 -8.10 -7.81 14.88
CA GLY A 145 -6.66 -8.04 15.09
C GLY A 145 -6.17 -9.50 15.10
N ALA A 146 -7.05 -10.48 15.37
CA ALA A 146 -6.73 -11.92 15.27
C ALA A 146 -7.39 -12.61 14.07
N THR A 147 -8.31 -11.97 13.35
CA THR A 147 -9.22 -12.65 12.41
C THR A 147 -8.69 -12.59 10.98
N PHE A 148 -8.58 -13.76 10.35
CA PHE A 148 -8.11 -13.92 8.97
C PHE A 148 -9.08 -14.78 8.16
N CYS A 149 -9.36 -14.35 6.92
CA CYS A 149 -10.06 -15.12 5.90
C CYS A 149 -9.27 -14.96 4.61
N LEU A 150 -8.50 -15.98 4.23
CA LEU A 150 -7.54 -15.92 3.13
C LEU A 150 -8.04 -16.76 1.95
N GLU A 151 -8.13 -16.18 0.76
CA GLU A 151 -8.32 -16.95 -0.47
C GLU A 151 -7.10 -17.88 -0.68
N ILE A 152 -7.29 -19.16 -0.99
CA ILE A 152 -6.18 -20.12 -1.20
C ILE A 152 -6.35 -20.99 -2.46
N GLY A 153 -7.29 -20.62 -3.34
CA GLY A 153 -7.65 -21.41 -4.52
C GLY A 153 -6.54 -21.60 -5.54
N ASP A 154 -5.58 -20.67 -5.61
CA ASP A 154 -4.40 -20.74 -6.46
C ASP A 154 -3.25 -21.57 -5.86
N LEU A 155 -3.37 -22.03 -4.61
CA LEU A 155 -2.34 -22.80 -3.90
C LEU A 155 -2.76 -24.26 -3.62
N ALA A 156 -4.06 -24.49 -3.43
CA ALA A 156 -4.60 -25.81 -3.11
C ALA A 156 -4.78 -26.68 -4.38
N ARG A 157 -4.57 -27.98 -4.21
CA ARG A 157 -4.79 -29.03 -5.22
C ARG A 157 -6.24 -29.52 -5.15
N GLY A 158 -6.84 -29.73 -6.32
CA GLY A 158 -8.23 -30.17 -6.45
C GLY A 158 -8.46 -31.69 -6.43
N VAL A 159 -7.41 -32.49 -6.63
CA VAL A 159 -7.52 -33.95 -6.82
C VAL A 159 -6.77 -34.76 -5.77
N ASP A 160 -5.65 -34.24 -5.26
CA ASP A 160 -4.84 -34.87 -4.22
C ASP A 160 -5.08 -34.19 -2.86
N GLY A 161 -4.68 -34.88 -1.79
CA GLY A 161 -4.56 -34.26 -0.47
C GLY A 161 -3.65 -33.03 -0.49
N ASN A 162 -3.91 -32.12 0.43
CA ASN A 162 -3.16 -30.90 0.63
C ASN A 162 -2.46 -30.92 1.99
N VAL A 163 -1.40 -30.14 2.16
CA VAL A 163 -0.75 -29.94 3.47
C VAL A 163 -0.71 -28.46 3.79
N LEU A 164 -1.29 -28.08 4.93
CA LEU A 164 -1.16 -26.76 5.51
C LEU A 164 -0.03 -26.77 6.53
N THR A 165 0.98 -25.94 6.33
CA THR A 165 2.07 -25.73 7.29
C THR A 165 1.89 -24.40 8.00
N LEU A 166 1.90 -24.42 9.33
CA LEU A 166 1.88 -23.24 10.19
C LEU A 166 3.26 -23.12 10.85
N ARG A 167 3.95 -22.00 10.65
CA ARG A 167 5.27 -21.77 11.24
C ARG A 167 5.25 -20.56 12.17
N ASN A 168 5.91 -20.70 13.32
CA ASN A 168 6.20 -19.60 14.21
C ASN A 168 7.56 -18.98 13.87
N ASN A 169 7.57 -17.72 13.43
CA ASN A 169 8.76 -16.97 13.03
C ASN A 169 9.55 -16.42 14.23
N LEU A 170 8.97 -16.42 15.42
CA LEU A 170 9.65 -15.99 16.64
C LEU A 170 10.81 -16.95 16.91
N LYS A 171 12.04 -16.43 17.11
CA LYS A 171 13.24 -17.26 17.29
C LYS A 171 13.48 -17.72 18.72
N ARG A 172 12.94 -17.00 19.70
CA ARG A 172 13.11 -17.27 21.14
C ARG A 172 11.81 -16.95 21.87
N PRO A 173 11.46 -17.72 22.93
CA PRO A 173 10.30 -17.40 23.74
C PRO A 173 10.37 -15.99 24.32
N LEU A 174 9.22 -15.41 24.64
CA LEU A 174 9.16 -14.10 25.28
C LEU A 174 9.68 -14.19 26.71
N ALA A 175 10.34 -13.13 27.18
CA ALA A 175 10.85 -13.05 28.55
C ALA A 175 9.73 -13.13 29.61
N SER A 176 8.51 -12.71 29.25
CA SER A 176 7.30 -12.81 30.05
C SER A 176 6.71 -14.24 30.11
N GLY A 177 7.30 -15.20 29.40
CA GLY A 177 6.67 -16.47 29.10
C GLY A 177 5.68 -16.36 27.93
N GLY A 178 5.50 -17.45 27.19
CA GLY A 178 4.72 -17.47 25.95
C GLY A 178 5.58 -17.25 24.69
N GLY A 179 4.97 -16.71 23.64
CA GLY A 179 5.58 -16.62 22.31
C GLY A 179 5.20 -17.74 21.35
N GLU A 180 4.30 -18.63 21.78
CA GLU A 180 3.65 -19.63 20.93
C GLU A 180 2.67 -18.93 19.97
N VAL A 181 2.61 -19.38 18.72
CA VAL A 181 1.53 -18.96 17.82
C VAL A 181 0.35 -19.90 18.05
N VAL A 182 -0.79 -19.32 18.42
CA VAL A 182 -2.04 -20.07 18.57
C VAL A 182 -2.90 -19.79 17.35
N VAL A 183 -3.37 -20.84 16.69
CA VAL A 183 -4.32 -20.77 15.57
C VAL A 183 -5.56 -21.56 15.95
N GLU A 184 -6.67 -20.85 16.16
CA GLU A 184 -7.95 -21.43 16.56
C GLU A 184 -9.05 -21.13 15.55
N ARG A 185 -10.17 -21.85 15.65
CA ARG A 185 -11.30 -21.76 14.71
C ARG A 185 -10.85 -21.89 13.26
N LEU A 186 -9.89 -22.79 13.03
CA LEU A 186 -9.28 -23.03 11.74
C LEU A 186 -10.25 -23.84 10.87
N GLU A 187 -10.64 -23.28 9.73
CA GLU A 187 -11.60 -23.87 8.81
C GLU A 187 -11.13 -23.68 7.37
N VAL A 188 -11.40 -24.68 6.52
CA VAL A 188 -11.25 -24.57 5.06
C VAL A 188 -12.58 -24.87 4.39
N GLY A 189 -12.95 -24.09 3.38
CA GLY A 189 -14.21 -24.28 2.66
C GLY A 189 -14.40 -23.30 1.52
N TRP A 190 -15.58 -23.33 0.91
CA TRP A 190 -15.89 -22.49 -0.24
C TRP A 190 -16.80 -21.33 0.18
N LEU A 191 -16.42 -20.13 -0.20
CA LEU A 191 -17.11 -18.90 0.15
C LEU A 191 -17.69 -18.25 -1.11
N ASP A 192 -18.90 -17.73 -0.98
CA ASP A 192 -19.44 -16.80 -1.95
C ASP A 192 -18.83 -15.41 -1.73
N ARG A 193 -18.05 -14.90 -2.68
CA ARG A 193 -17.41 -13.58 -2.52
C ARG A 193 -18.46 -12.46 -2.40
N ALA A 194 -19.66 -12.64 -2.96
CA ALA A 194 -20.75 -11.69 -2.82
C ALA A 194 -21.38 -11.68 -1.42
N ALA A 195 -21.12 -12.69 -0.59
CA ALA A 195 -21.56 -12.72 0.80
C ALA A 195 -20.70 -11.86 1.73
N LEU A 196 -19.56 -11.38 1.25
CA LEU A 196 -18.68 -10.48 2.00
C LEU A 196 -19.01 -9.00 1.72
N PRO A 197 -18.79 -8.11 2.69
CA PRO A 197 -18.87 -6.68 2.42
C PRO A 197 -17.84 -6.30 1.35
N ALA A 198 -18.24 -5.42 0.42
CA ALA A 198 -17.30 -4.79 -0.48
C ALA A 198 -16.23 -4.03 0.34
N PRO A 199 -14.96 -4.02 -0.11
CA PRO A 199 -13.94 -3.19 0.50
C PRO A 199 -14.40 -1.75 0.62
N LYS A 200 -13.98 -1.05 1.68
CA LYS A 200 -14.36 0.34 1.85
C LYS A 200 -13.68 1.15 0.74
N SER A 201 -14.44 2.03 0.10
CA SER A 201 -13.89 3.04 -0.80
C SER A 201 -13.95 4.40 -0.14
N GLU A 202 -12.83 5.11 -0.12
CA GLU A 202 -12.71 6.51 0.29
C GLU A 202 -12.52 7.45 -0.91
N VAL A 203 -12.63 6.89 -2.12
CA VAL A 203 -12.67 7.65 -3.37
C VAL A 203 -13.91 8.53 -3.34
N PRO A 204 -13.75 9.86 -3.30
CA PRO A 204 -14.90 10.74 -3.17
C PRO A 204 -15.62 10.85 -4.52
N PRO A 205 -16.97 10.89 -4.53
CA PRO A 205 -17.70 11.18 -5.75
C PRO A 205 -17.40 12.62 -6.18
N ARG A 206 -17.19 12.81 -7.48
CA ARG A 206 -16.89 14.13 -8.05
C ARG A 206 -17.59 14.37 -9.37
N GLY A 207 -18.01 15.60 -9.58
CA GLY A 207 -18.61 16.08 -10.81
C GLY A 207 -17.60 16.30 -11.94
N ALA A 208 -18.10 16.73 -13.09
CA ALA A 208 -17.26 17.09 -14.23
C ALA A 208 -16.47 18.39 -13.95
N ILE A 209 -15.28 18.48 -14.53
CA ILE A 209 -14.48 19.71 -14.57
C ILE A 209 -14.58 20.26 -15.99
N ALA A 210 -15.12 21.47 -16.14
CA ALA A 210 -15.38 22.05 -17.45
C ALA A 210 -14.11 22.50 -18.15
N ASP A 211 -13.18 23.13 -17.41
CA ASP A 211 -12.02 23.78 -17.99
C ASP A 211 -10.85 22.82 -18.20
N ALA A 212 -10.32 22.75 -19.43
CA ALA A 212 -9.25 21.84 -19.79
C ALA A 212 -8.23 22.45 -20.79
N VAL A 213 -7.00 21.92 -20.75
CA VAL A 213 -5.99 22.00 -21.82
C VAL A 213 -5.62 20.58 -22.24
N ALA A 214 -5.13 20.41 -23.47
CA ALA A 214 -4.62 19.13 -23.95
C ALA A 214 -3.29 19.30 -24.67
N ALA A 215 -2.36 18.38 -24.43
CA ALA A 215 -1.09 18.28 -25.13
C ALA A 215 -0.51 16.88 -24.95
N GLY A 216 0.18 16.36 -25.98
CA GLY A 216 0.88 15.06 -25.89
C GLY A 216 -0.01 13.87 -25.52
N GLY A 217 -1.27 13.85 -25.99
CA GLY A 217 -2.23 12.79 -25.66
C GLY A 217 -2.69 12.77 -24.21
N MET A 218 -2.45 13.85 -23.46
CA MET A 218 -2.95 14.06 -22.11
C MET A 218 -3.90 15.25 -22.10
N ARG A 219 -4.87 15.21 -21.19
CA ARG A 219 -5.75 16.34 -20.89
C ARG A 219 -5.63 16.70 -19.42
N LEU A 220 -5.36 17.97 -19.15
CA LEU A 220 -5.24 18.55 -17.82
C LEU A 220 -6.45 19.45 -17.57
N CYS A 221 -7.20 19.13 -16.53
CA CYS A 221 -8.40 19.86 -16.12
C CYS A 221 -8.14 20.56 -14.78
N GLN A 222 -8.43 21.86 -14.70
CA GLN A 222 -8.29 22.64 -13.47
C GLN A 222 -9.68 22.95 -12.92
N ALA A 223 -9.98 22.45 -11.72
CA ALA A 223 -11.29 22.62 -11.12
C ALA A 223 -11.42 23.98 -10.42
N LYS A 224 -12.63 24.54 -10.37
CA LYS A 224 -12.94 25.77 -9.60
C LYS A 224 -12.69 25.59 -8.09
N GLY A 225 -12.77 24.35 -7.58
CA GLY A 225 -12.39 24.00 -6.22
C GLY A 225 -10.90 24.07 -5.91
N GLY A 226 -10.03 24.25 -6.91
CA GLY A 226 -8.57 24.38 -6.76
C GLY A 226 -7.79 23.04 -6.85
N GLY A 227 -8.48 21.91 -6.81
CA GLY A 227 -7.92 20.62 -7.24
C GLY A 227 -7.85 20.51 -8.75
N PHE A 228 -7.27 19.43 -9.26
CA PHE A 228 -7.09 19.22 -10.70
C PHE A 228 -7.25 17.75 -11.07
N ALA A 229 -7.45 17.48 -12.36
CA ALA A 229 -7.52 16.15 -12.91
C ALA A 229 -6.62 16.00 -14.13
N ILE A 230 -6.11 14.79 -14.33
CA ILE A 230 -5.30 14.41 -15.49
C ILE A 230 -5.97 13.20 -16.13
N GLN A 231 -6.33 13.34 -17.40
CA GLN A 231 -6.90 12.27 -18.21
C GLN A 231 -5.86 11.79 -19.24
N CYS A 232 -5.66 10.48 -19.33
CA CYS A 232 -4.83 9.84 -20.34
C CYS A 232 -5.29 8.39 -20.54
N GLU A 233 -5.38 7.93 -21.80
CA GLU A 233 -5.84 6.56 -22.15
C GLU A 233 -7.19 6.18 -21.49
N GLY A 234 -8.04 7.20 -21.28
CA GLY A 234 -9.34 7.09 -20.64
C GLY A 234 -9.30 6.85 -19.11
N VAL A 235 -8.14 6.80 -18.49
CA VAL A 235 -7.98 6.86 -17.03
C VAL A 235 -7.96 8.32 -16.60
N GLU A 236 -8.67 8.66 -15.52
CA GLU A 236 -8.67 9.99 -14.93
C GLU A 236 -8.16 9.94 -13.49
N VAL A 237 -7.02 10.58 -13.24
CA VAL A 237 -6.49 10.79 -11.90
C VAL A 237 -6.87 12.17 -11.42
N ARG A 238 -7.42 12.26 -10.21
CA ARG A 238 -7.73 13.52 -9.53
C ARG A 238 -6.76 13.77 -8.39
N VAL A 239 -6.46 15.04 -8.17
CA VAL A 239 -5.57 15.51 -7.11
C VAL A 239 -6.28 16.60 -6.31
N GLU A 240 -6.32 16.40 -5.00
CA GLU A 240 -6.91 17.32 -4.02
C GLU A 240 -5.91 17.65 -2.92
N THR A 241 -6.07 18.79 -2.25
CA THR A 241 -5.18 19.19 -1.15
C THR A 241 -5.96 19.50 0.11
N THR A 242 -5.43 19.06 1.25
CA THR A 242 -5.81 19.53 2.58
C THR A 242 -4.58 19.99 3.37
N LEU A 243 -4.84 20.77 4.42
CA LEU A 243 -3.84 21.16 5.43
C LEU A 243 -3.92 20.29 6.70
N GLU A 244 -4.83 19.32 6.74
CA GLU A 244 -5.07 18.49 7.90
C GLU A 244 -4.58 17.05 7.68
N MET A 245 -3.93 16.45 8.68
CA MET A 245 -3.30 15.13 8.54
C MET A 245 -4.23 13.95 8.85
N ARG A 246 -5.35 14.21 9.54
CA ARG A 246 -6.39 13.23 9.89
C ARG A 246 -7.16 12.73 8.66
N PRO A 247 -7.04 11.44 8.25
CA PRO A 247 -7.55 10.93 6.97
C PRO A 247 -9.04 11.24 6.70
N GLU A 248 -9.84 11.28 7.76
CA GLU A 248 -11.29 11.51 7.72
C GLU A 248 -11.68 12.95 7.36
N LEU A 249 -10.75 13.90 7.46
CA LEU A 249 -11.05 15.30 7.16
C LEU A 249 -11.08 15.54 5.64
N PRO A 250 -12.09 16.29 5.14
CA PRO A 250 -12.25 16.55 3.72
C PRO A 250 -11.10 17.39 3.15
N SER A 251 -10.95 17.32 1.83
CA SER A 251 -10.04 18.18 1.08
C SER A 251 -10.57 19.62 1.06
N ILE A 252 -9.67 20.59 1.05
CA ILE A 252 -9.98 22.02 1.01
C ILE A 252 -9.83 22.58 -0.42
N LEU A 253 -8.83 22.09 -1.16
CA LEU A 253 -8.70 22.30 -2.60
C LEU A 253 -9.20 21.04 -3.30
N VAL A 254 -10.39 21.11 -3.89
CA VAL A 254 -11.16 19.96 -4.37
C VAL A 254 -11.12 19.92 -5.89
N ALA A 255 -11.00 18.71 -6.47
CA ALA A 255 -11.04 18.51 -7.91
C ALA A 255 -12.50 18.43 -8.39
N ASP A 256 -13.26 19.51 -8.17
CA ASP A 256 -14.68 19.66 -8.56
C ASP A 256 -14.99 21.13 -8.89
N ASP A 257 -15.90 21.36 -9.85
CA ASP A 257 -16.38 22.69 -10.22
C ASP A 257 -17.53 23.18 -9.33
N ALA A 258 -18.15 22.28 -8.56
CA ALA A 258 -19.16 22.60 -7.54
C ALA A 258 -18.67 22.17 -6.13
N PRO A 259 -17.57 22.73 -5.62
CA PRO A 259 -17.04 22.36 -4.31
C PRO A 259 -18.01 22.75 -3.19
N SER A 260 -18.17 21.88 -2.19
CA SER A 260 -18.91 22.18 -0.96
C SER A 260 -17.96 22.49 0.20
N GLY A 261 -18.34 23.44 1.07
CA GLY A 261 -17.63 23.76 2.31
C GLY A 261 -16.77 25.02 2.26
N ASP A 262 -16.16 25.35 3.39
CA ASP A 262 -15.30 26.53 3.51
C ASP A 262 -14.02 26.37 2.70
N ALA A 263 -13.72 27.41 1.94
CA ALA A 263 -12.65 27.42 0.97
C ALA A 263 -11.72 28.62 1.19
N PRO A 264 -10.41 28.48 0.97
CA PRO A 264 -9.52 29.62 0.85
C PRO A 264 -9.95 30.50 -0.33
N ARG A 265 -9.51 31.75 -0.31
CA ARG A 265 -9.54 32.58 -1.52
C ARG A 265 -8.68 31.90 -2.57
N ARG A 266 -9.19 31.80 -3.80
CA ARG A 266 -8.51 31.19 -4.94
C ARG A 266 -8.56 32.10 -6.15
N GLU A 267 -7.46 32.16 -6.87
CA GLU A 267 -7.35 32.80 -8.18
C GLU A 267 -6.76 31.79 -9.14
N ILE A 268 -7.43 31.55 -10.27
CA ILE A 268 -7.04 30.55 -11.26
C ILE A 268 -6.95 31.25 -12.61
N GLU A 269 -5.82 31.07 -13.30
CA GLU A 269 -5.58 31.59 -14.64
C GLU A 269 -4.94 30.54 -15.55
N ARG A 270 -5.06 30.74 -16.86
CA ARG A 270 -4.32 29.96 -17.85
C ARG A 270 -2.83 30.28 -17.74
N TRP A 271 -2.00 29.26 -17.89
CA TRP A 271 -0.55 29.39 -17.82
C TRP A 271 0.10 28.78 -19.06
N GLY A 272 0.63 29.64 -19.93
CA GLY A 272 1.15 29.21 -21.22
C GLY A 272 0.08 28.55 -22.11
N PRO A 273 0.48 27.79 -23.15
CA PRO A 273 -0.45 27.17 -24.08
C PRO A 273 -1.15 25.92 -23.53
N ALA A 274 -0.58 25.28 -22.49
CA ALA A 274 -1.01 23.96 -22.02
C ALA A 274 -0.92 23.82 -20.49
N GLY A 275 -1.28 24.87 -19.75
CA GLY A 275 -1.19 24.87 -18.29
C GLY A 275 -2.15 25.81 -17.56
N TYR A 276 -2.04 25.76 -16.24
CA TYR A 276 -2.77 26.62 -15.29
C TYR A 276 -1.85 27.12 -14.19
N ARG A 277 -2.20 28.27 -13.64
CA ARG A 277 -1.64 28.78 -12.39
C ARG A 277 -2.78 29.05 -11.43
N MET A 278 -2.64 28.55 -10.21
CA MET A 278 -3.58 28.77 -9.12
C MET A 278 -2.85 29.40 -7.93
N THR A 279 -3.40 30.47 -7.37
CA THR A 279 -3.02 31.00 -6.07
C THR A 279 -4.12 30.69 -5.07
N ALA A 280 -3.80 30.04 -3.95
CA ALA A 280 -4.71 29.81 -2.83
C ALA A 280 -4.18 30.52 -1.57
N THR A 281 -5.06 31.26 -0.90
CA THR A 281 -4.69 32.10 0.25
C THR A 281 -5.51 31.75 1.48
N TRP A 282 -4.81 31.42 2.56
CA TRP A 282 -5.32 31.25 3.92
C TRP A 282 -4.76 32.35 4.84
N PRO A 283 -5.32 32.55 6.05
CA PRO A 283 -4.68 33.40 7.05
C PRO A 283 -3.25 32.94 7.36
N GLY A 284 -2.27 33.77 6.99
CA GLY A 284 -0.83 33.54 7.24
C GLY A 284 -0.17 32.49 6.35
N LEU A 285 -0.83 32.00 5.30
CA LEU A 285 -0.26 31.00 4.39
C LEU A 285 -0.75 31.21 2.96
N THR A 286 0.15 31.10 1.98
CA THR A 286 -0.19 31.11 0.55
C THR A 286 0.43 29.90 -0.15
N LEU A 287 -0.34 29.31 -1.08
CA LEU A 287 0.12 28.33 -2.05
C LEU A 287 0.01 28.93 -3.45
N VAL A 288 1.10 28.91 -4.22
CA VAL A 288 1.07 29.11 -5.66
C VAL A 288 1.36 27.77 -6.33
N ARG A 289 0.41 27.26 -7.10
CA ARG A 289 0.55 26.03 -7.89
C ARG A 289 0.58 26.36 -9.37
N THR A 290 1.55 25.79 -10.08
CA THR A 290 1.59 25.81 -11.54
C THR A 290 1.52 24.39 -12.07
N LEU A 291 0.63 24.16 -13.01
CA LEU A 291 0.43 22.90 -13.72
C LEU A 291 0.70 23.12 -15.20
N GLU A 292 1.48 22.25 -15.83
CA GLU A 292 1.81 22.37 -17.26
C GLU A 292 1.94 20.99 -17.90
N LEU A 293 1.33 20.80 -19.07
CA LEU A 293 1.60 19.65 -19.91
C LEU A 293 2.82 19.91 -20.77
N ARG A 294 3.89 19.14 -20.56
CA ARG A 294 5.15 19.28 -21.30
C ARG A 294 5.88 17.95 -21.39
N ASP A 295 6.44 17.63 -22.56
CA ASP A 295 7.22 16.42 -22.81
C ASP A 295 6.46 15.11 -22.52
N GLY A 296 5.13 15.12 -22.74
CA GLY A 296 4.27 13.96 -22.47
C GLY A 296 4.02 13.69 -20.98
N LEU A 297 4.26 14.69 -20.12
CA LEU A 297 4.13 14.67 -18.67
C LEU A 297 3.22 15.80 -18.20
N THR A 298 2.67 15.67 -16.99
CA THR A 298 2.17 16.83 -16.23
C THR A 298 3.24 17.28 -15.26
N TRP A 299 3.73 18.50 -15.41
CA TRP A 299 4.58 19.17 -14.43
C TRP A 299 3.71 19.85 -13.40
N TRP A 300 3.95 19.52 -12.14
CA TRP A 300 3.23 20.07 -11.00
C TRP A 300 4.23 20.74 -10.07
N ARG A 301 4.17 22.07 -10.02
CA ARG A 301 5.05 22.90 -9.21
C ARG A 301 4.24 23.63 -8.15
N GLU A 302 4.77 23.69 -6.95
CA GLU A 302 4.17 24.42 -5.85
C GLU A 302 5.19 25.30 -5.16
N ARG A 303 4.75 26.47 -4.73
CA ARG A 303 5.45 27.32 -3.79
C ARG A 303 4.55 27.56 -2.60
N TRP A 304 5.00 27.14 -1.44
CA TRP A 304 4.34 27.40 -0.16
C TRP A 304 5.06 28.54 0.54
N THR A 305 4.33 29.55 1.00
CA THR A 305 4.89 30.74 1.67
C THR A 305 4.15 31.03 2.97
N ASN A 306 4.89 31.11 4.08
CA ASN A 306 4.35 31.61 5.34
C ASN A 306 4.28 33.15 5.27
N THR A 307 3.07 33.68 5.17
CA THR A 307 2.81 35.12 5.11
C THR A 307 2.46 35.72 6.48
N GLY A 308 2.53 34.91 7.54
CA GLY A 308 2.35 35.33 8.92
C GLY A 308 3.61 35.91 9.56
N GLN A 309 3.50 36.23 10.85
CA GLN A 309 4.58 36.82 11.66
C GLN A 309 5.29 35.80 12.57
N GLU A 310 4.80 34.56 12.64
CA GLU A 310 5.37 33.48 13.46
C GLU A 310 5.72 32.27 12.61
N THR A 311 6.62 31.41 13.11
CA THR A 311 6.90 30.12 12.48
C THR A 311 5.63 29.29 12.44
N ARG A 312 5.28 28.79 11.25
CA ARG A 312 4.02 28.11 11.00
C ARG A 312 4.27 26.73 10.41
N GLY A 313 3.59 25.72 10.93
CA GLY A 313 3.50 24.42 10.27
C GLY A 313 2.82 24.55 8.91
N VAL A 314 3.40 23.96 7.88
CA VAL A 314 2.80 23.88 6.53
C VAL A 314 2.53 22.41 6.20
N PRO A 315 1.65 21.74 6.97
CA PRO A 315 1.24 20.40 6.61
C PRO A 315 0.49 20.48 5.28
N PHE A 316 0.96 19.73 4.29
CA PHE A 316 0.20 19.46 3.08
C PHE A 316 -0.12 17.98 3.07
N ARG A 317 -1.32 17.66 2.58
CA ARG A 317 -1.68 16.30 2.20
C ARG A 317 -2.41 16.36 0.88
N HIS A 318 -1.74 15.84 -0.13
CA HIS A 318 -2.32 15.64 -1.44
C HIS A 318 -2.99 14.29 -1.48
N ARG A 319 -4.29 14.27 -1.75
CA ARG A 319 -5.06 13.05 -1.99
C ARG A 319 -5.13 12.82 -3.48
N VAL A 320 -4.77 11.64 -3.92
CA VAL A 320 -4.75 11.23 -5.32
C VAL A 320 -5.56 9.96 -5.52
N PHE A 321 -6.45 9.95 -6.49
CA PHE A 321 -7.36 8.83 -6.71
C PHE A 321 -7.81 8.75 -8.17
N LEU A 322 -8.28 7.57 -8.57
CA LEU A 322 -8.92 7.39 -9.86
C LEU A 322 -10.40 7.77 -9.76
N GLN A 323 -10.90 8.46 -10.78
CA GLN A 323 -12.32 8.76 -10.89
C GLN A 323 -13.11 7.44 -10.99
N ASP A 324 -14.14 7.29 -10.14
CA ASP A 324 -15.11 6.19 -10.13
C ASP A 324 -14.56 4.77 -9.82
N GLU A 325 -13.29 4.61 -9.44
CA GLU A 325 -12.75 3.31 -9.06
C GLU A 325 -11.68 3.36 -7.95
N ALA A 326 -11.56 2.27 -7.20
CA ALA A 326 -10.48 2.10 -6.24
C ALA A 326 -9.21 1.60 -6.93
N ALA A 327 -8.20 2.47 -7.02
CA ALA A 327 -6.94 2.15 -7.68
C ALA A 327 -6.16 1.01 -6.98
N ARG A 328 -5.33 0.31 -7.74
CA ARG A 328 -4.20 -0.44 -7.18
C ARG A 328 -3.01 0.49 -7.05
N PHE A 329 -2.27 0.38 -5.95
CA PHE A 329 -1.17 1.30 -5.65
C PHE A 329 0.17 0.59 -5.62
N TRP A 330 1.21 1.26 -6.14
CA TRP A 330 2.60 0.92 -5.86
C TRP A 330 3.22 2.12 -5.15
N ILE A 331 3.65 1.90 -3.91
CA ILE A 331 4.27 2.92 -3.08
C ILE A 331 5.75 2.59 -2.95
N GLY A 332 6.62 3.50 -3.40
CA GLY A 332 8.06 3.24 -3.42
C GLY A 332 8.41 1.95 -4.19
N GLY A 333 7.62 1.64 -5.21
CA GLY A 333 7.81 0.50 -6.10
C GLY A 333 7.26 -0.84 -5.65
N SER A 334 6.57 -0.91 -4.52
CA SER A 334 5.93 -2.15 -4.06
C SER A 334 4.42 -1.98 -3.88
N PRO A 335 3.62 -2.95 -4.36
CA PRO A 335 2.19 -3.01 -4.06
C PRO A 335 1.91 -3.45 -2.62
N GLU A 336 2.92 -3.98 -1.90
CA GLU A 336 2.78 -4.39 -0.51
C GLU A 336 2.92 -3.23 0.49
N ASN A 337 3.50 -2.09 0.07
CA ASN A 337 3.65 -0.95 0.94
C ASN A 337 2.29 -0.25 1.13
N ALA A 338 1.81 -0.21 2.38
CA ALA A 338 0.63 0.58 2.76
C ALA A 338 0.98 2.06 3.05
N GLY A 339 2.24 2.32 3.43
CA GLY A 339 2.78 3.66 3.58
C GLY A 339 4.27 3.67 3.90
N LEU A 340 4.89 4.83 3.71
CA LEU A 340 6.31 5.11 3.94
C LEU A 340 6.43 6.48 4.61
N ALA A 341 7.07 6.51 5.79
CA ALA A 341 7.33 7.74 6.54
C ALA A 341 8.40 8.65 5.90
N SER A 342 9.08 8.17 4.85
CA SER A 342 9.94 8.98 3.98
C SER A 342 9.96 8.35 2.59
N GLY A 343 9.84 9.18 1.55
CA GLY A 343 9.91 8.76 0.17
C GLY A 343 11.31 8.85 -0.46
N ALA A 344 12.34 9.29 0.27
CA ALA A 344 13.59 9.73 -0.35
C ALA A 344 14.26 8.70 -1.29
N GLN A 345 14.20 7.41 -0.94
CA GLN A 345 14.82 6.34 -1.72
C GLN A 345 14.10 6.02 -3.02
N ASN A 346 12.77 6.05 -2.97
CA ASN A 346 11.91 5.82 -4.12
C ASN A 346 10.68 6.71 -3.96
N PRO A 347 10.73 7.95 -4.46
CA PRO A 347 9.70 8.95 -4.19
C PRO A 347 8.53 8.83 -5.16
N THR A 348 8.11 7.59 -5.42
CA THR A 348 7.10 7.28 -6.43
C THR A 348 5.83 6.73 -5.81
N LEU A 349 4.71 7.16 -6.40
CA LEU A 349 3.38 6.65 -6.15
C LEU A 349 2.74 6.36 -7.50
N PHE A 350 2.43 5.09 -7.80
CA PHE A 350 1.74 4.71 -9.02
C PHE A 350 0.33 4.25 -8.72
N LEU A 351 -0.64 4.77 -9.47
CA LEU A 351 -2.06 4.40 -9.41
C LEU A 351 -2.42 3.66 -10.68
N GLU A 352 -2.82 2.40 -10.56
CA GLU A 352 -3.28 1.58 -11.69
C GLU A 352 -4.80 1.38 -11.63
N SER A 353 -5.43 1.45 -12.81
CA SER A 353 -6.84 1.12 -12.99
C SER A 353 -7.08 -0.37 -12.82
N ARG A 354 -8.11 -0.73 -12.05
CA ARG A 354 -8.59 -2.11 -11.95
C ARG A 354 -9.45 -2.46 -13.16
N ALA A 355 -10.20 -1.50 -13.67
CA ALA A 355 -11.01 -1.68 -14.88
C ALA A 355 -10.16 -1.84 -16.15
N ARG A 356 -8.96 -1.25 -16.16
CA ARG A 356 -8.00 -1.28 -17.27
C ARG A 356 -6.59 -1.62 -16.78
N PRO A 357 -6.30 -2.90 -16.47
CA PRO A 357 -4.98 -3.33 -16.02
C PRO A 357 -3.87 -2.87 -16.97
N GLY A 358 -2.72 -2.50 -16.43
CA GLY A 358 -1.61 -1.95 -17.20
C GLY A 358 -1.70 -0.45 -17.49
N GLN A 359 -2.85 0.19 -17.24
CA GLN A 359 -3.04 1.62 -17.40
C GLN A 359 -3.07 2.34 -16.05
N GLY A 360 -2.41 3.49 -15.98
CA GLY A 360 -2.27 4.24 -14.74
C GLY A 360 -1.40 5.47 -14.90
N LEU A 361 -1.27 6.23 -13.82
CA LEU A 361 -0.31 7.34 -13.76
C LEU A 361 0.60 7.16 -12.55
N GLY A 362 1.89 7.40 -12.80
CA GLY A 362 2.90 7.49 -11.76
C GLY A 362 3.19 8.93 -11.41
N ILE A 363 3.22 9.21 -10.13
CA ILE A 363 3.60 10.49 -9.54
C ILE A 363 5.00 10.33 -8.96
N VAL A 364 5.87 11.31 -9.20
CA VAL A 364 7.22 11.32 -8.65
C VAL A 364 7.58 12.71 -8.15
N ALA A 365 8.21 12.77 -6.97
CA ALA A 365 8.84 14.01 -6.51
C ALA A 365 10.18 14.22 -7.25
N GLU A 366 10.28 15.33 -7.97
CA GLU A 366 11.51 15.78 -8.62
C GLU A 366 12.39 16.61 -7.68
N SER A 367 11.77 17.31 -6.72
CA SER A 367 12.46 18.15 -5.74
C SER A 367 13.08 17.31 -4.61
N ASP A 368 14.36 17.52 -4.33
CA ASP A 368 15.06 16.85 -3.22
C ASP A 368 14.45 17.22 -1.86
N TRP A 369 13.99 18.46 -1.69
CA TRP A 369 13.29 18.87 -0.47
C TRP A 369 12.01 18.07 -0.27
N LEU A 370 11.21 17.90 -1.33
CA LEU A 370 9.99 17.12 -1.23
C LEU A 370 10.31 15.65 -0.91
N ARG A 371 11.32 15.07 -1.57
CA ARG A 371 11.77 13.68 -1.31
C ARG A 371 12.14 13.46 0.16
N LEU A 372 12.80 14.43 0.79
CA LEU A 372 13.19 14.38 2.19
C LEU A 372 12.00 14.52 3.14
N LEU A 373 11.04 15.38 2.81
CA LEU A 373 9.93 15.77 3.70
C LEU A 373 8.66 14.93 3.52
N MET A 374 8.50 14.30 2.37
CA MET A 374 7.26 13.60 2.02
C MET A 374 7.19 12.21 2.65
N SER A 375 6.00 11.90 3.12
CA SER A 375 5.51 10.55 3.37
C SER A 375 4.51 10.15 2.29
N LEU A 376 4.36 8.85 2.10
CA LEU A 376 3.40 8.26 1.18
C LEU A 376 2.50 7.30 1.93
N ARG A 377 1.21 7.21 1.58
CA ARG A 377 0.34 6.12 2.02
C ARG A 377 -0.76 5.86 1.00
N ALA A 378 -1.39 4.70 1.08
CA ALA A 378 -2.61 4.41 0.33
C ALA A 378 -3.61 3.66 1.21
N ARG A 379 -4.88 4.04 1.11
CA ARG A 379 -5.98 3.43 1.84
C ARG A 379 -7.26 3.54 1.03
N ALA A 380 -8.06 2.47 0.97
CA ALA A 380 -9.42 2.51 0.45
C ALA A 380 -9.56 3.21 -0.92
N GLY A 381 -8.64 2.94 -1.85
CA GLY A 381 -8.67 3.54 -3.20
C GLY A 381 -8.07 4.94 -3.33
N VAL A 382 -7.57 5.53 -2.23
CA VAL A 382 -6.94 6.87 -2.22
C VAL A 382 -5.47 6.74 -1.83
N GLY A 383 -4.59 7.30 -2.67
CA GLY A 383 -3.18 7.50 -2.37
C GLY A 383 -2.96 8.89 -1.79
N GLU A 384 -1.94 9.04 -0.96
CA GLU A 384 -1.61 10.32 -0.34
C GLU A 384 -0.11 10.61 -0.36
N ILE A 385 0.21 11.86 -0.68
CA ILE A 385 1.54 12.45 -0.59
C ILE A 385 1.44 13.57 0.44
N TYR A 386 2.13 13.44 1.57
CA TYR A 386 1.92 14.35 2.69
C TYR A 386 3.19 14.66 3.48
N SER A 387 3.16 15.70 4.31
CA SER A 387 4.21 15.96 5.29
C SER A 387 3.61 16.42 6.62
N GLU A 388 4.05 15.80 7.71
CA GLU A 388 3.63 16.16 9.08
C GLU A 388 4.66 17.06 9.79
N VAL A 389 5.83 17.26 9.17
CA VAL A 389 7.02 17.83 9.83
C VAL A 389 7.49 19.14 9.21
N LEU A 390 6.82 19.62 8.16
CA LEU A 390 7.19 20.88 7.51
C LEU A 390 6.73 22.09 8.33
N ALA A 391 7.66 22.97 8.67
CA ALA A 391 7.39 24.30 9.20
C ALA A 391 8.23 25.35 8.46
N LEU A 392 7.65 26.54 8.27
CA LEU A 392 8.31 27.67 7.63
C LEU A 392 8.39 28.85 8.60
N ALA A 393 9.57 29.47 8.70
CA ALA A 393 9.74 30.73 9.40
C ALA A 393 8.93 31.88 8.72
N PRO A 394 8.65 32.99 9.41
CA PRO A 394 7.95 34.15 8.83
C PRO A 394 8.59 34.62 7.53
N GLY A 395 7.77 34.89 6.51
CA GLY A 395 8.22 35.32 5.18
C GLY A 395 8.98 34.26 4.36
N SER A 396 9.25 33.09 4.92
CA SER A 396 9.99 32.03 4.23
C SER A 396 9.10 31.24 3.27
N SER A 397 9.71 30.67 2.24
CA SER A 397 9.03 29.84 1.25
C SER A 397 9.78 28.55 0.98
N ILE A 398 9.06 27.55 0.49
CA ILE A 398 9.63 26.30 -0.03
C ILE A 398 8.96 25.93 -1.36
N ASP A 399 9.76 25.41 -2.28
CA ASP A 399 9.33 25.02 -3.61
C ASP A 399 9.35 23.50 -3.78
N PHE A 400 8.25 22.96 -4.29
CA PHE A 400 8.10 21.56 -4.64
C PHE A 400 7.91 21.40 -6.13
N THR A 401 8.47 20.32 -6.67
CA THR A 401 8.26 19.91 -8.05
C THR A 401 7.95 18.42 -8.06
N LEU A 402 6.85 18.08 -8.70
CA LEU A 402 6.42 16.74 -9.00
C LEU A 402 6.18 16.61 -10.50
N THR A 403 6.23 15.39 -11.01
CA THR A 403 5.67 15.07 -12.31
C THR A 403 4.69 13.92 -12.23
N LEU A 404 3.69 13.94 -13.10
CA LEU A 404 2.80 12.82 -13.37
C LEU A 404 3.07 12.28 -14.76
N SER A 405 3.28 10.96 -14.84
CA SER A 405 3.68 10.23 -16.03
C SER A 405 2.68 9.11 -16.30
N PRO A 406 2.01 9.07 -17.47
CA PRO A 406 1.12 7.98 -17.81
C PRO A 406 1.89 6.70 -18.21
N ALA A 407 1.35 5.53 -17.86
CA ALA A 407 1.75 4.25 -18.42
C ALA A 407 0.98 4.00 -19.73
N ARG A 408 1.65 4.20 -20.88
CA ARG A 408 1.00 4.28 -22.21
C ARG A 408 0.95 2.95 -22.98
N ASP A 409 1.75 1.97 -22.58
CA ASP A 409 1.99 0.71 -23.31
C ASP A 409 1.42 -0.51 -22.57
N GLN A 410 0.46 -0.29 -21.67
CA GLN A 410 -0.17 -1.34 -20.85
C GLN A 410 0.80 -2.13 -19.95
N GLY A 411 2.06 -1.69 -19.79
CA GLY A 411 3.00 -2.35 -18.87
C GLY A 411 2.92 -1.85 -17.42
N GLY A 412 1.90 -1.03 -17.09
CA GLY A 412 1.57 -0.62 -15.73
C GLY A 412 2.72 0.06 -15.01
N TYR A 413 2.95 -0.35 -13.75
CA TYR A 413 4.02 0.19 -12.91
C TYR A 413 5.40 0.08 -13.57
N TRP A 414 5.67 -1.04 -14.25
CA TRP A 414 6.98 -1.30 -14.85
C TRP A 414 7.30 -0.35 -16.00
N SER A 415 6.29 0.00 -16.80
CA SER A 415 6.45 1.01 -17.86
C SER A 415 6.70 2.39 -17.29
N PHE A 416 5.95 2.77 -16.26
CA PHE A 416 6.16 4.03 -15.55
C PHE A 416 7.59 4.12 -14.98
N ILE A 417 8.03 3.14 -14.17
CA ILE A 417 9.33 3.22 -13.50
C ILE A 417 10.49 3.16 -14.50
N ASN A 418 10.37 2.38 -15.58
CA ASN A 418 11.40 2.32 -16.61
C ASN A 418 11.48 3.61 -17.42
N ALA A 419 10.35 4.26 -17.72
CA ALA A 419 10.35 5.59 -18.32
C ALA A 419 11.00 6.64 -17.41
N LEU A 420 10.68 6.60 -16.11
CA LEU A 420 11.31 7.46 -15.11
C LEU A 420 12.82 7.25 -15.06
N ARG A 421 13.29 6.00 -14.98
CA ARG A 421 14.71 5.67 -14.93
C ARG A 421 15.48 6.14 -16.16
N ARG A 422 14.88 6.01 -17.35
CA ARG A 422 15.45 6.60 -18.58
C ARG A 422 15.54 8.11 -18.50
N ARG A 423 14.49 8.79 -18.04
CA ARG A 423 14.45 10.26 -17.92
C ARG A 423 15.45 10.79 -16.90
N TRP A 424 15.65 10.09 -15.79
CA TRP A 424 16.66 10.43 -14.78
C TRP A 424 18.08 9.98 -15.16
N GLY A 425 18.25 9.23 -16.25
CA GLY A 425 19.56 8.71 -16.66
C GLY A 425 20.17 7.73 -15.66
N CYS A 426 19.36 7.05 -14.84
CA CYS A 426 19.87 6.12 -13.82
C CYS A 426 19.94 4.66 -14.30
N ASN A 427 19.52 4.37 -15.52
CA ASN A 427 19.79 3.07 -16.15
C ASN A 427 21.29 2.88 -16.37
N GLY A 428 21.81 1.72 -15.99
CA GLY A 428 23.24 1.40 -16.17
C GLY A 428 24.16 2.04 -15.13
N VAL A 429 23.63 2.74 -14.13
CA VAL A 429 24.42 3.16 -12.95
C VAL A 429 24.68 1.94 -12.09
N THR A 430 25.85 1.35 -12.27
CA THR A 430 26.36 0.27 -11.43
C THR A 430 27.16 0.87 -10.27
N MET A 431 27.09 0.23 -9.11
CA MET A 431 28.05 0.56 -8.06
C MET A 431 29.40 -0.03 -8.43
N GLU A 432 30.47 0.75 -8.25
CA GLU A 432 31.85 0.31 -8.58
C GLU A 432 32.29 -0.90 -7.77
N ARG A 433 31.60 -1.19 -6.67
CA ARG A 433 31.91 -2.27 -5.72
C ARG A 433 30.63 -2.97 -5.28
N PRO A 434 30.72 -4.25 -4.87
CA PRO A 434 29.60 -4.94 -4.26
C PRO A 434 29.04 -4.17 -3.06
N VAL A 435 27.71 -4.01 -3.04
CA VAL A 435 26.99 -3.35 -1.95
C VAL A 435 26.30 -4.39 -1.08
N PHE A 436 26.57 -4.36 0.21
CA PHE A 436 25.92 -5.19 1.22
C PHE A 436 24.96 -4.35 2.06
N TRP A 437 23.72 -4.81 2.15
CA TRP A 437 22.65 -4.17 2.91
C TRP A 437 22.60 -4.76 4.32
N GLY A 438 23.58 -4.36 5.14
CA GLY A 438 23.86 -4.95 6.43
C GLY A 438 24.81 -6.15 6.37
N TYR A 439 25.19 -6.65 7.54
CA TYR A 439 26.06 -7.83 7.69
C TYR A 439 25.88 -8.46 9.05
N ALA A 440 26.18 -9.76 9.16
CA ALA A 440 26.26 -10.42 10.45
C ALA A 440 27.50 -9.92 11.20
N ARG A 441 27.31 -9.23 12.34
CA ARG A 441 28.43 -8.78 13.16
C ARG A 441 29.20 -10.00 13.70
N ALA A 442 30.51 -9.98 13.57
CA ALA A 442 31.36 -10.97 14.22
C ALA A 442 31.16 -10.92 15.75
N SER A 443 31.07 -12.10 16.39
CA SER A 443 31.01 -12.24 17.84
C SER A 443 32.33 -11.79 18.52
N GLY A 444 32.28 -11.60 19.85
CA GLY A 444 33.43 -11.23 20.68
C GLY A 444 33.59 -9.72 20.93
N GLU A 445 34.61 -9.37 21.69
CA GLU A 445 34.94 -7.99 22.07
C GLU A 445 35.60 -7.19 20.93
N GLY A 446 35.75 -5.89 21.14
CA GLY A 446 36.36 -4.95 20.19
C GLY A 446 35.38 -3.92 19.60
N THR A 447 35.93 -2.93 18.90
CA THR A 447 35.17 -1.82 18.31
C THR A 447 34.25 -2.29 17.17
N PRO A 448 33.19 -1.52 16.83
CA PRO A 448 32.34 -1.81 15.68
C PRO A 448 33.12 -2.05 14.37
N GLU A 449 34.17 -1.27 14.13
CA GLU A 449 35.04 -1.36 12.96
C GLU A 449 35.83 -2.67 12.95
N ALA A 450 36.39 -3.09 14.09
CA ALA A 450 37.10 -4.37 14.21
C ALA A 450 36.16 -5.56 13.97
N ARG A 451 34.93 -5.49 14.47
CA ARG A 451 33.90 -6.52 14.21
C ARG A 451 33.44 -6.53 12.76
N ALA A 452 33.34 -5.36 12.12
CA ALA A 452 33.06 -5.23 10.69
C ALA A 452 34.18 -5.83 9.84
N ALA A 453 35.43 -5.48 10.12
CA ALA A 453 36.60 -6.00 9.43
C ALA A 453 36.71 -7.53 9.55
N ARG A 454 36.42 -8.11 10.72
CA ARG A 454 36.36 -9.58 10.88
C ARG A 454 35.24 -10.20 10.04
N ALA A 455 34.05 -9.58 10.05
CA ALA A 455 32.90 -10.12 9.35
C ALA A 455 32.99 -9.97 7.83
N LEU A 456 33.68 -8.94 7.32
CA LEU A 456 33.59 -8.52 5.93
C LEU A 456 34.93 -8.31 5.23
N GLY A 457 36.04 -8.23 5.97
CA GLY A 457 37.36 -7.90 5.40
C GLY A 457 37.85 -8.91 4.38
N HIS A 458 37.34 -10.14 4.43
CA HIS A 458 37.63 -11.18 3.44
C HIS A 458 36.98 -10.93 2.07
N LEU A 459 36.01 -10.01 1.96
CA LEU A 459 35.31 -9.68 0.71
C LEU A 459 36.03 -8.61 -0.12
N GLY A 460 37.15 -8.08 0.38
CA GLY A 460 37.87 -6.99 -0.28
C GLY A 460 37.11 -5.65 -0.21
N PRO A 461 37.32 -4.73 -1.16
CA PRO A 461 36.70 -3.41 -1.15
C PRO A 461 35.21 -3.51 -1.49
N ILE A 462 34.38 -3.32 -0.47
CA ILE A 462 32.92 -3.37 -0.55
C ILE A 462 32.31 -2.10 0.02
N THR A 463 31.03 -1.85 -0.28
CA THR A 463 30.23 -0.82 0.38
C THR A 463 29.21 -1.50 1.28
N VAL A 464 29.12 -1.06 2.55
CA VAL A 464 28.13 -1.58 3.49
C VAL A 464 27.18 -0.46 3.87
N VAL A 465 25.90 -0.64 3.59
CA VAL A 465 24.87 0.32 3.96
C VAL A 465 24.36 -0.07 5.35
N LEU A 466 24.66 0.76 6.37
CA LEU A 466 24.28 0.55 7.76
C LEU A 466 23.31 1.64 8.21
N GLY A 467 22.00 1.36 8.13
CA GLY A 467 20.95 2.27 8.58
C GLY A 467 19.57 1.80 8.09
N PRO A 468 18.46 2.38 8.61
CA PRO A 468 17.09 1.88 8.44
C PRO A 468 16.51 2.11 7.03
N TRP A 469 17.40 2.36 6.06
CA TRP A 469 17.20 2.68 4.66
C TRP A 469 16.77 1.45 3.86
N GLN A 470 15.84 0.66 4.40
CA GLN A 470 15.27 -0.52 3.76
C GLN A 470 13.87 -0.21 3.24
N ARG A 471 13.66 -0.47 1.95
CA ARG A 471 12.85 -1.61 1.44
C ARG A 471 13.05 -1.77 -0.07
N LEU A 472 14.24 -2.24 -0.48
CA LEU A 472 14.47 -2.80 -1.84
C LEU A 472 14.34 -4.34 -1.87
N GLU A 473 14.00 -4.96 -0.73
CA GLU A 473 13.67 -6.39 -0.65
C GLU A 473 12.64 -6.87 -1.70
N PRO A 474 11.62 -6.08 -2.10
CA PRO A 474 10.65 -6.52 -3.12
C PRO A 474 11.27 -6.76 -4.49
N ASP A 475 12.18 -5.90 -4.95
CA ASP A 475 12.85 -6.06 -6.25
C ASP A 475 13.74 -7.31 -6.25
N ALA A 476 14.47 -7.54 -5.15
CA ALA A 476 15.28 -8.73 -4.98
C ALA A 476 14.43 -10.01 -4.95
N ARG A 477 13.24 -9.98 -4.34
CA ARG A 477 12.30 -11.12 -4.31
C ARG A 477 11.64 -11.39 -5.66
N VAL A 478 11.26 -10.36 -6.43
CA VAL A 478 10.71 -10.53 -7.79
C VAL A 478 11.75 -11.17 -8.72
N VAL A 479 13.02 -10.77 -8.59
CA VAL A 479 14.15 -11.39 -9.29
C VAL A 479 14.38 -12.83 -8.81
N ALA A 480 14.43 -13.06 -7.50
CA ALA A 480 14.62 -14.38 -6.90
C ALA A 480 13.49 -15.37 -7.23
N ALA A 481 12.26 -14.88 -7.37
CA ALA A 481 11.10 -15.68 -7.75
C ALA A 481 11.00 -15.93 -9.27
N GLY A 482 11.97 -15.47 -10.07
CA GLY A 482 12.00 -15.67 -11.52
C GLY A 482 10.92 -14.89 -12.28
N LYS A 483 10.27 -13.90 -11.65
CA LYS A 483 9.15 -13.12 -12.21
C LYS A 483 9.61 -11.81 -12.88
N TYR A 484 10.90 -11.53 -12.89
CA TYR A 484 11.47 -10.39 -13.60
C TYR A 484 11.42 -10.65 -15.12
N PRO A 485 11.08 -9.65 -15.97
CA PRO A 485 11.10 -9.83 -17.42
C PRO A 485 12.49 -10.29 -17.87
N ARG A 486 12.57 -11.51 -18.39
CA ARG A 486 13.81 -12.02 -18.98
C ARG A 486 14.02 -11.32 -20.31
N LEU A 487 15.25 -10.92 -20.56
CA LEU A 487 15.66 -10.55 -21.90
C LEU A 487 15.41 -11.76 -22.83
N PRO A 488 14.92 -11.53 -24.07
CA PRO A 488 14.87 -12.57 -25.08
C PRO A 488 16.24 -13.23 -25.26
N GLU A 489 16.24 -14.51 -25.61
CA GLU A 489 17.47 -15.22 -25.94
C GLU A 489 18.21 -14.49 -27.08
N GLY A 490 19.47 -14.11 -26.83
CA GLY A 490 20.28 -13.33 -27.76
C GLY A 490 20.08 -11.81 -27.74
N ALA A 491 19.24 -11.25 -26.85
CA ALA A 491 19.16 -9.80 -26.70
C ALA A 491 20.51 -9.22 -26.22
N PRO A 492 20.95 -8.09 -26.79
CA PRO A 492 22.25 -7.52 -26.44
C PRO A 492 22.29 -7.16 -24.97
N ARG A 493 23.24 -7.76 -24.23
CA ARG A 493 23.53 -7.39 -22.85
C ARG A 493 24.15 -6.00 -22.90
N ALA A 494 23.52 -5.01 -22.28
CA ALA A 494 24.09 -3.68 -22.18
C ALA A 494 25.42 -3.77 -21.42
N PRO A 495 26.55 -3.31 -21.99
CA PRO A 495 27.82 -3.31 -21.29
C PRO A 495 27.76 -2.28 -20.16
N GLY A 496 27.48 -2.75 -18.95
CA GLY A 496 27.70 -2.01 -17.70
C GLY A 496 29.02 -2.46 -17.07
N ALA A 497 29.59 -1.65 -16.19
CA ALA A 497 30.88 -1.91 -15.53
C ALA A 497 30.84 -3.02 -14.45
N CYS A 498 29.73 -3.76 -14.35
CA CYS A 498 29.60 -4.90 -13.45
C CYS A 498 29.54 -6.18 -14.31
N PRO A 499 30.68 -6.86 -14.52
CA PRO A 499 30.70 -8.10 -15.27
C PRO A 499 30.00 -9.20 -14.45
N ASP A 500 29.10 -9.93 -15.12
CA ASP A 500 28.61 -11.26 -14.75
C ASP A 500 28.18 -11.46 -13.28
N PHE A 501 27.05 -10.83 -12.90
CA PHE A 501 26.33 -11.24 -11.69
C PHE A 501 25.73 -12.63 -11.89
N ASP A 502 26.36 -13.64 -11.32
CA ASP A 502 25.85 -15.01 -11.24
C ASP A 502 24.68 -15.08 -10.25
N VAL A 503 23.47 -15.00 -10.82
CA VAL A 503 22.21 -15.05 -10.07
C VAL A 503 22.03 -16.40 -9.36
N GLU A 504 22.52 -17.51 -9.93
CA GLU A 504 22.41 -18.82 -9.26
C GLU A 504 23.29 -18.87 -8.01
N ALA A 505 24.51 -18.35 -8.07
CA ALA A 505 25.40 -18.28 -6.91
C ALA A 505 24.86 -17.37 -5.79
N PHE A 506 24.10 -16.32 -6.14
CA PHE A 506 23.48 -15.41 -5.16
C PHE A 506 22.28 -16.04 -4.44
N LEU A 507 21.52 -16.90 -5.11
CA LEU A 507 20.29 -17.50 -4.56
C LEU A 507 20.55 -18.77 -3.73
N SER A 508 21.74 -19.37 -3.82
CA SER A 508 22.06 -20.68 -3.24
C SER A 508 22.88 -20.64 -1.95
N ARG A 509 22.96 -19.52 -1.21
CA ARG A 509 23.67 -19.42 0.08
C ARG A 509 22.88 -18.74 1.19
#